data_AF-A0A448ZD78-F1
#
_entry.id   AF-A0A448ZD78-F1
#
_cell.length_a   1.000
_cell.length_b   1.000
_cell.length_c   1.000
_cell.angle_alpha   90.00
_cell.angle_beta   90.00
_cell.angle_gamma   90.00
#
_symmetry.space_group_name_H-M   'P 1'
#
loop_
_entity.id
_entity.type
_entity.pdbx_description
1 polymer ?
#
loop_
_entity_poly.entity_id
_entity_poly.type
_entity_poly.pdbx_seq_one_letter_code
_entity_poly.pdbx_strand_id
1 'polypeptide(L)'
;MASLITSVSYTRIAILGIIYSFISLVTILDATTIVGAQTTDIEALRSRLASAIHGLNEDALRGFFDTEDSISYQSKAFHHLSEQVDVDSLNDAKIVQYYALYCIYHATNGVANEITNADARFDNIAMPEWLIATNWKDVTDVDPCGTTFITATDVANETSLVTTLSLESSGGWYGISCDTEGRVVAIEIYENMLTGHFPYEVVLLASDGPFSTGAGNLDKLDLFQNEFLSNNGDSSWISYLGSNISEF
;
A
#
# COMPACT_ATOMS: atom_id res chain seq x y z
N MET A 1 -28.42 -67.31 -2.88
CA MET A 1 -28.47 -66.19 -1.90
C MET A 1 -27.12 -65.50 -1.65
N ALA A 2 -26.06 -65.76 -2.42
CA ALA A 2 -24.77 -65.05 -2.27
C ALA A 2 -24.57 -63.87 -3.25
N SER A 3 -25.48 -63.67 -4.21
CA SER A 3 -25.31 -62.71 -5.31
C SER A 3 -25.91 -61.32 -5.05
N LEU A 4 -26.67 -61.11 -3.97
CA LEU A 4 -27.33 -59.83 -3.68
C LEU A 4 -26.56 -58.92 -2.71
N ILE A 5 -25.55 -59.45 -2.01
CA ILE A 5 -24.81 -58.69 -0.99
C ILE A 5 -23.67 -57.86 -1.62
N THR A 6 -23.11 -58.31 -2.74
CA THR A 6 -22.02 -57.61 -3.44
C THR A 6 -22.49 -56.35 -4.19
N SER A 7 -23.75 -56.29 -4.64
CA SER A 7 -24.24 -55.13 -5.41
C SER A 7 -24.49 -53.90 -4.53
N VAL A 8 -24.90 -54.08 -3.27
CA VAL A 8 -25.21 -52.96 -2.35
C VAL A 8 -23.94 -52.25 -1.85
N SER A 9 -22.83 -53.00 -1.74
CA SER A 9 -21.55 -52.44 -1.28
C SER A 9 -20.90 -51.52 -2.31
N TYR A 10 -21.06 -51.81 -3.61
CA TYR A 10 -20.49 -50.99 -4.68
C TYR A 10 -21.21 -49.64 -4.83
N THR A 11 -22.52 -49.59 -4.61
CA THR A 11 -23.30 -48.35 -4.74
C THR A 11 -22.98 -47.34 -3.63
N ARG A 12 -22.69 -47.81 -2.41
CA ARG A 12 -22.36 -46.91 -1.29
C ARG A 12 -20.98 -46.26 -1.43
N ILE A 13 -20.00 -46.95 -2.03
CA ILE A 13 -18.65 -46.42 -2.26
C ILE A 13 -18.69 -45.35 -3.37
N ALA A 14 -19.47 -45.57 -4.43
CA ALA A 14 -19.62 -44.59 -5.51
C ALA A 14 -20.29 -43.28 -5.07
N ILE A 15 -21.29 -43.35 -4.19
CA ILE A 15 -22.01 -42.17 -3.68
C ILE A 15 -21.11 -41.32 -2.77
N LEU A 16 -20.28 -41.93 -1.91
CA LEU A 16 -19.34 -41.20 -1.06
C LEU A 16 -18.23 -40.50 -1.87
N GLY A 17 -17.77 -41.11 -2.97
CA GLY A 17 -16.79 -40.49 -3.87
C GLY A 17 -17.31 -39.25 -4.59
N ILE A 18 -18.58 -39.27 -5.02
CA ILE A 18 -19.23 -38.11 -5.66
C ILE A 18 -19.47 -36.98 -4.64
N ILE A 19 -19.89 -37.31 -3.41
CA ILE A 19 -20.09 -36.31 -2.35
C ILE A 19 -18.76 -35.64 -1.98
N TYR A 20 -17.67 -36.40 -1.85
CA TYR A 20 -16.35 -35.82 -1.60
C TYR A 20 -15.84 -34.96 -2.76
N SER A 21 -16.09 -35.34 -4.02
CA SER A 21 -15.70 -34.49 -5.16
C SER A 21 -16.53 -33.21 -5.23
N PHE A 22 -17.82 -33.24 -4.88
CA PHE A 22 -18.65 -32.04 -4.82
C PHE A 22 -18.30 -31.14 -3.63
N ILE A 23 -17.97 -31.69 -2.45
CA ILE A 23 -17.51 -30.90 -1.30
C ILE A 23 -16.16 -30.24 -1.61
N SER A 24 -15.22 -30.95 -2.24
CA SER A 24 -13.96 -30.34 -2.70
C SER A 24 -14.16 -29.30 -3.80
N LEU A 25 -15.14 -29.47 -4.70
CA LEU A 25 -15.43 -28.49 -5.75
C LEU A 25 -16.14 -27.24 -5.19
N VAL A 26 -16.98 -27.38 -4.16
CA VAL A 26 -17.63 -26.25 -3.47
C VAL A 26 -16.63 -25.46 -2.63
N THR A 27 -15.62 -26.10 -2.02
CA THR A 27 -14.53 -25.38 -1.34
C THR A 27 -13.55 -24.68 -2.28
N ILE A 28 -13.59 -24.97 -3.59
CA ILE A 28 -12.77 -24.27 -4.61
C ILE A 28 -13.52 -23.05 -5.18
N LEU A 29 -14.85 -22.95 -5.00
CA LEU A 29 -15.65 -21.84 -5.54
C LEU A 29 -15.77 -20.61 -4.61
N ASP A 30 -15.36 -20.71 -3.34
CA ASP A 30 -15.37 -19.59 -2.38
C ASP A 30 -14.02 -18.86 -2.25
N ALA A 31 -13.03 -19.22 -3.07
CA ALA A 31 -11.69 -18.63 -3.03
C ALA A 31 -11.27 -17.98 -4.35
N THR A 32 -12.21 -17.70 -5.26
CA THR A 32 -12.03 -16.50 -6.09
C THR A 32 -12.29 -15.33 -5.16
N THR A 33 -11.25 -14.97 -4.40
CA THR A 33 -11.04 -13.62 -3.90
C THR A 33 -11.52 -12.68 -4.99
N ILE A 34 -12.70 -12.12 -4.79
CA ILE A 34 -13.12 -10.91 -5.47
C ILE A 34 -12.02 -9.95 -5.08
N VAL A 35 -11.06 -9.74 -5.98
CA VAL A 35 -10.06 -8.68 -5.87
C VAL A 35 -10.90 -7.42 -5.73
N GLY A 36 -11.06 -7.02 -4.48
CA GLY A 36 -12.02 -6.02 -4.06
C GLY A 36 -11.58 -4.69 -4.63
N ALA A 37 -12.50 -4.03 -5.31
CA ALA A 37 -12.48 -2.62 -5.68
C ALA A 37 -11.22 -2.13 -6.41
N GLN A 38 -11.29 -2.23 -7.75
CA GLN A 38 -10.59 -1.30 -8.64
C GLN A 38 -11.45 -0.05 -8.83
N THR A 39 -10.83 1.11 -9.04
CA THR A 39 -11.55 2.33 -9.48
C THR A 39 -12.48 2.05 -10.66
N THR A 40 -13.67 2.64 -10.64
CA THR A 40 -14.62 2.52 -11.75
C THR A 40 -14.29 3.44 -12.93
N ASP A 41 -13.42 4.44 -12.70
CA ASP A 41 -13.03 5.43 -13.70
C ASP A 41 -11.58 5.90 -13.46
N ILE A 42 -10.63 5.18 -14.07
CA ILE A 42 -9.20 5.47 -13.96
C ILE A 42 -8.82 6.88 -14.46
N GLU A 43 -9.55 7.41 -15.45
CA GLU A 43 -9.31 8.75 -16.00
C GLU A 43 -9.81 9.83 -15.03
N ALA A 44 -10.93 9.60 -14.35
CA ALA A 44 -11.38 10.49 -13.28
C ALA A 44 -10.39 10.49 -12.10
N LEU A 45 -9.91 9.32 -11.65
CA LEU A 45 -8.91 9.23 -10.59
C LEU A 45 -7.61 9.96 -10.98
N ARG A 46 -7.14 9.76 -12.22
CA ARG A 46 -6.01 10.48 -12.80
C ARG A 46 -6.21 11.99 -12.76
N SER A 47 -7.35 12.47 -13.24
CA SER A 47 -7.65 13.90 -13.28
C SER A 47 -7.71 14.51 -11.88
N ARG A 48 -8.25 13.78 -10.90
CA ARG A 48 -8.28 14.21 -9.49
C ARG A 48 -6.89 14.29 -8.90
N LEU A 49 -6.07 13.25 -9.07
CA LEU A 49 -4.69 13.25 -8.58
C LEU A 49 -3.89 14.39 -9.20
N ALA A 50 -3.97 14.58 -10.52
CA ALA A 50 -3.27 15.64 -11.23
C ALA A 50 -3.69 17.05 -10.74
N SER A 51 -4.98 17.24 -10.43
CA SER A 51 -5.47 18.49 -9.84
C SER A 51 -5.04 18.67 -8.38
N ALA A 52 -4.87 17.60 -7.62
CA ALA A 52 -4.55 17.68 -6.20
C ALA A 52 -3.07 18.02 -5.94
N ILE A 53 -2.17 17.62 -6.84
CA ILE A 53 -0.71 17.79 -6.69
C ILE A 53 -0.15 19.06 -7.38
N HIS A 54 -1.03 20.02 -7.73
CA HIS A 54 -0.68 21.26 -8.44
C HIS A 54 0.65 21.87 -7.94
N GLY A 55 1.64 21.95 -8.83
CA GLY A 55 2.94 22.56 -8.55
C GLY A 55 4.11 21.58 -8.58
N LEU A 56 3.87 20.29 -8.29
CA LEU A 56 4.84 19.25 -8.66
C LEU A 56 4.96 19.25 -10.18
N ASN A 57 6.18 19.46 -10.66
CA ASN A 57 6.52 19.70 -12.05
C ASN A 57 5.58 18.96 -13.01
N GLU A 58 4.72 19.69 -13.74
CA GLU A 58 3.79 19.09 -14.70
C GLU A 58 4.53 18.21 -15.72
N ASP A 59 5.83 18.47 -15.98
CA ASP A 59 6.65 17.61 -16.85
C ASP A 59 7.00 16.26 -16.20
N ALA A 60 7.16 16.21 -14.87
CA ALA A 60 7.31 14.95 -14.14
C ALA A 60 6.01 14.12 -14.16
N LEU A 61 4.87 14.80 -14.21
CA LEU A 61 3.54 14.18 -14.32
C LEU A 61 3.12 13.89 -15.77
N ARG A 62 3.64 14.59 -16.77
CA ARG A 62 3.34 14.30 -18.19
C ARG A 62 4.06 13.04 -18.67
N GLY A 63 5.29 12.81 -18.22
CA GLY A 63 6.01 11.56 -18.53
C GLY A 63 5.41 10.31 -17.89
N PHE A 64 4.47 10.50 -16.96
CA PHE A 64 3.84 9.46 -16.15
C PHE A 64 2.87 8.57 -16.93
N PHE A 65 2.05 9.18 -17.80
CA PHE A 65 0.85 8.55 -18.36
C PHE A 65 1.00 8.08 -19.81
N ASP A 66 2.09 8.46 -20.49
CA ASP A 66 2.19 8.32 -21.94
C ASP A 66 2.69 6.93 -22.42
N THR A 67 3.01 5.98 -21.53
CA THR A 67 3.26 4.60 -21.94
C THR A 67 2.64 3.60 -20.96
N GLU A 68 1.82 2.68 -21.48
CA GLU A 68 1.27 1.52 -20.76
C GLU A 68 2.36 0.61 -20.17
N ASP A 69 3.61 0.78 -20.61
CA ASP A 69 4.82 0.10 -20.13
C ASP A 69 5.68 0.98 -19.19
N SER A 70 5.16 2.08 -18.63
CA SER A 70 6.01 2.98 -17.83
C SER A 70 6.45 2.30 -16.53
N ILE A 71 7.71 1.83 -16.54
CA ILE A 71 8.41 1.13 -15.46
C ILE A 71 8.72 2.07 -14.28
N SER A 72 8.26 3.32 -14.32
CA SER A 72 8.53 4.32 -13.29
C SER A 72 7.81 3.95 -11.99
N TYR A 73 8.40 4.35 -10.86
CA TYR A 73 7.77 4.11 -9.56
C TYR A 73 6.45 4.88 -9.43
N GLN A 74 6.32 6.05 -10.07
CA GLN A 74 5.10 6.85 -10.03
C GLN A 74 3.92 6.14 -10.72
N SER A 75 4.16 5.55 -11.88
CA SER A 75 3.13 4.79 -12.61
C SER A 75 2.70 3.56 -11.81
N LYS A 76 3.67 2.82 -11.25
CA LYS A 76 3.40 1.70 -10.33
C LYS A 76 2.62 2.15 -9.09
N ALA A 77 2.96 3.32 -8.52
CA ALA A 77 2.26 3.88 -7.37
C ALA A 77 0.82 4.26 -7.68
N PHE A 78 0.55 4.82 -8.86
CA PHE A 78 -0.80 5.13 -9.30
C PHE A 78 -1.61 3.90 -9.64
N HIS A 79 -0.99 2.90 -10.27
CA HIS A 79 -1.64 1.62 -10.47
C HIS A 79 -2.05 1.02 -9.12
N HIS A 80 -1.14 1.00 -8.13
CA HIS A 80 -1.44 0.50 -6.79
C HIS A 80 -2.52 1.34 -6.06
N LEU A 81 -2.51 2.67 -6.24
CA LEU A 81 -3.59 3.54 -5.77
C LEU A 81 -4.93 3.17 -6.41
N SER A 82 -4.95 2.84 -7.70
CA SER A 82 -6.19 2.49 -8.42
C SER A 82 -6.80 1.16 -7.98
N GLU A 83 -6.03 0.32 -7.30
CA GLU A 83 -6.45 -0.95 -6.71
C GLU A 83 -6.95 -0.79 -5.26
N GLN A 84 -6.94 0.43 -4.71
CA GLN A 84 -7.44 0.68 -3.35
C GLN A 84 -8.95 0.51 -3.26
N VAL A 85 -9.37 -0.18 -2.18
CA VAL A 85 -10.78 -0.32 -1.88
C VAL A 85 -11.40 1.04 -1.64
N ASP A 86 -12.53 1.29 -2.32
CA ASP A 86 -13.26 2.54 -2.27
C ASP A 86 -12.45 3.79 -2.64
N VAL A 87 -11.43 3.67 -3.49
CA VAL A 87 -10.60 4.81 -3.96
C VAL A 87 -11.43 5.97 -4.52
N ASP A 88 -12.54 5.66 -5.20
CA ASP A 88 -13.44 6.67 -5.78
C ASP A 88 -14.12 7.52 -4.68
N SER A 89 -14.27 6.98 -3.47
CA SER A 89 -14.89 7.64 -2.31
C SER A 89 -13.88 8.41 -1.45
N LEU A 90 -12.57 8.20 -1.65
CA LEU A 90 -11.54 8.95 -0.94
C LEU A 90 -11.59 10.42 -1.32
N ASN A 91 -11.25 11.31 -0.39
CA ASN A 91 -11.05 12.73 -0.71
C ASN A 91 -9.68 12.95 -1.37
N ASP A 92 -9.48 14.13 -1.98
CA ASP A 92 -8.25 14.41 -2.73
C ASP A 92 -6.99 14.38 -1.85
N ALA A 93 -7.08 14.85 -0.61
CA ALA A 93 -5.98 14.80 0.36
C ALA A 93 -5.55 13.35 0.63
N LYS A 94 -6.52 12.43 0.78
CA LYS A 94 -6.25 11.02 1.04
C LYS A 94 -5.70 10.31 -0.20
N ILE A 95 -6.19 10.65 -1.39
CA ILE A 95 -5.62 10.17 -2.67
C ILE A 95 -4.14 10.57 -2.79
N VAL A 96 -3.82 11.83 -2.50
CA VAL A 96 -2.44 12.33 -2.53
C VAL A 96 -1.58 11.63 -1.47
N GLN A 97 -2.12 11.44 -0.27
CA GLN A 97 -1.44 10.73 0.81
C GLN A 97 -1.03 9.32 0.38
N TYR A 98 -1.97 8.53 -0.15
CA TYR A 98 -1.69 7.16 -0.60
C TYR A 98 -0.71 7.14 -1.76
N TYR A 99 -0.90 8.04 -2.74
CA TYR A 99 0.00 8.14 -3.89
C TYR A 99 1.45 8.44 -3.45
N ALA A 100 1.66 9.40 -2.55
CA ALA A 100 2.99 9.73 -2.04
C ALA A 100 3.65 8.56 -1.31
N LEU A 101 2.90 7.83 -0.48
CA LEU A 101 3.41 6.65 0.21
C LEU A 101 3.73 5.52 -0.77
N TYR A 102 2.87 5.24 -1.75
CA TYR A 102 3.17 4.24 -2.77
C TYR A 102 4.38 4.62 -3.64
N CYS A 103 4.63 5.91 -3.89
CA CYS A 103 5.87 6.34 -4.51
C CYS A 103 7.08 5.96 -3.66
N ILE A 104 7.05 6.17 -2.34
CA ILE A 104 8.15 5.76 -1.44
C ILE A 104 8.41 4.26 -1.55
N TYR A 105 7.35 3.46 -1.50
CA TYR A 105 7.44 2.02 -1.62
C TYR A 105 8.03 1.57 -2.96
N HIS A 106 7.44 1.99 -4.09
CA HIS A 106 7.89 1.55 -5.42
C HIS A 106 9.22 2.15 -5.85
N ALA A 107 9.65 3.26 -5.24
CA ALA A 107 10.96 3.85 -5.51
C ALA A 107 12.09 3.20 -4.71
N THR A 108 11.77 2.50 -3.61
CA THR A 108 12.79 2.00 -2.67
C THR A 108 12.70 0.51 -2.30
N ASN A 109 11.66 -0.20 -2.73
CA ASN A 109 11.51 -1.62 -2.46
C ASN A 109 12.07 -2.48 -3.61
N GLY A 110 13.25 -3.08 -3.44
CA GLY A 110 13.88 -3.91 -4.47
C GLY A 110 14.31 -3.12 -5.71
N VAL A 111 14.70 -1.86 -5.54
CA VAL A 111 15.06 -0.96 -6.65
C VAL A 111 16.57 -0.72 -6.66
N ALA A 112 17.21 -1.01 -7.79
CA ALA A 112 18.64 -0.74 -7.94
C ALA A 112 18.92 0.77 -8.07
N ASN A 113 20.04 1.22 -7.51
CA ASN A 113 20.59 2.56 -7.65
C ASN A 113 22.11 2.52 -7.84
N GLU A 114 22.74 3.69 -7.93
CA GLU A 114 24.20 3.85 -8.11
C GLU A 114 25.03 3.23 -6.98
N ILE A 115 24.53 3.25 -5.73
CA ILE A 115 25.22 2.65 -4.58
C ILE A 115 25.21 1.13 -4.73
N THR A 116 24.04 0.53 -4.95
CA THR A 116 23.89 -0.92 -5.10
C THR A 116 24.57 -1.44 -6.37
N ASN A 117 24.59 -0.66 -7.45
CA ASN A 117 25.26 -1.02 -8.70
C ASN A 117 26.80 -0.98 -8.60
N ALA A 118 27.34 -0.17 -7.68
CA ALA A 118 28.78 -0.07 -7.45
C ALA A 118 29.28 -1.12 -6.44
N ASP A 119 28.38 -1.77 -5.71
CA ASP A 119 28.70 -2.70 -4.64
C ASP A 119 28.62 -4.15 -5.12
N ALA A 120 29.78 -4.83 -5.11
CA ALA A 120 29.92 -6.22 -5.55
C ALA A 120 29.06 -7.22 -4.76
N ARG A 121 28.50 -6.83 -3.60
CA ARG A 121 27.51 -7.65 -2.87
C ARG A 121 26.23 -7.88 -3.67
N PHE A 122 25.88 -6.99 -4.59
CA PHE A 122 24.67 -7.07 -5.41
C PHE A 122 24.89 -7.64 -6.82
N ASP A 123 26.11 -8.07 -7.15
CA ASP A 123 26.42 -8.66 -8.45
C ASP A 123 25.67 -9.99 -8.66
N ASN A 124 24.86 -10.06 -9.72
CA ASN A 124 24.09 -11.26 -10.11
C ASN A 124 23.06 -11.75 -9.08
N ILE A 125 22.60 -10.89 -8.17
CA ILE A 125 21.47 -11.18 -7.29
C ILE A 125 20.29 -10.26 -7.61
N ALA A 126 19.08 -10.71 -7.28
CA ALA A 126 17.93 -9.82 -7.28
C ALA A 126 18.10 -8.80 -6.13
N MET A 127 17.71 -7.55 -6.38
CA MET A 127 17.74 -6.51 -5.36
C MET A 127 16.82 -6.91 -4.19
N PRO A 128 17.29 -6.86 -2.94
CA PRO A 128 16.47 -7.25 -1.81
C PRO A 128 15.29 -6.30 -1.63
N GLU A 129 14.16 -6.87 -1.25
CA GLU A 129 12.98 -6.13 -0.79
C GLU A 129 13.19 -5.61 0.65
N TRP A 130 12.31 -4.72 1.10
CA TRP A 130 12.26 -4.23 2.48
C TRP A 130 12.17 -5.38 3.47
N LEU A 131 12.81 -5.22 4.63
CA LEU A 131 12.73 -6.23 5.71
C LEU A 131 11.31 -6.36 6.27
N ILE A 132 10.59 -5.24 6.37
CA ILE A 132 9.23 -5.14 6.87
C ILE A 132 8.42 -4.26 5.90
N ALA A 133 7.54 -4.90 5.13
CA ALA A 133 6.61 -4.25 4.20
C ALA A 133 5.14 -4.48 4.60
N THR A 134 4.87 -4.68 5.90
CA THR A 134 3.53 -5.00 6.39
C THR A 134 2.55 -3.90 5.99
N ASN A 135 1.48 -4.30 5.29
CA ASN A 135 0.43 -3.46 4.72
C ASN A 135 0.87 -2.49 3.60
N TRP A 136 2.12 -2.51 3.14
CA TRP A 136 2.59 -1.67 2.03
C TRP A 136 2.34 -2.29 0.64
N LYS A 137 2.36 -3.63 0.52
CA LYS A 137 2.37 -4.36 -0.75
C LYS A 137 1.07 -5.09 -1.07
N ASP A 138 0.59 -5.88 -0.11
CA ASP A 138 -0.36 -6.96 -0.39
C ASP A 138 -1.80 -6.64 0.07
N VAL A 139 -2.03 -5.40 0.52
CA VAL A 139 -3.24 -5.03 1.26
C VAL A 139 -3.74 -3.67 0.75
N THR A 140 -4.81 -3.70 -0.05
CA THR A 140 -5.41 -2.50 -0.64
C THR A 140 -6.67 -2.03 0.09
N ASP A 141 -7.04 -2.71 1.17
CA ASP A 141 -8.17 -2.42 2.05
C ASP A 141 -7.75 -1.86 3.42
N VAL A 142 -6.46 -1.56 3.59
CA VAL A 142 -5.89 -1.06 4.84
C VAL A 142 -5.43 0.37 4.70
N ASP A 143 -5.96 1.24 5.57
CA ASP A 143 -5.53 2.63 5.68
C ASP A 143 -4.12 2.74 6.30
N PRO A 144 -3.21 3.54 5.74
CA PRO A 144 -1.89 3.78 6.32
C PRO A 144 -1.92 4.18 7.79
N CYS A 145 -2.94 4.93 8.20
CA CYS A 145 -3.13 5.42 9.56
C CYS A 145 -3.84 4.44 10.49
N GLY A 146 -4.19 3.25 10.01
CA GLY A 146 -4.64 2.14 10.86
C GLY A 146 -6.01 2.29 11.51
N THR A 147 -6.89 3.15 11.01
CA THR A 147 -8.29 3.09 11.43
C THR A 147 -8.94 1.90 10.74
N THR A 148 -9.26 0.84 11.48
CA THR A 148 -10.36 -0.05 11.07
C THR A 148 -11.56 0.85 10.79
N PHE A 149 -11.98 0.92 9.52
CA PHE A 149 -13.27 1.51 9.15
C PHE A 149 -14.33 0.74 9.94
N ILE A 150 -14.76 1.26 11.08
CA ILE A 150 -15.96 0.74 11.74
C ILE A 150 -17.09 1.25 10.86
N THR A 151 -17.47 0.47 9.86
CA THR A 151 -18.73 0.67 9.15
C THR A 151 -19.81 0.57 10.22
N ALA A 152 -20.47 1.70 10.49
CA ALA A 152 -21.51 1.83 11.51
C ALA A 152 -22.81 1.11 11.12
N THR A 153 -22.72 -0.02 10.41
CA THR A 153 -23.86 -0.69 9.79
C THR A 153 -24.44 -1.81 10.66
N ASP A 154 -23.75 -2.24 11.74
CA ASP A 154 -24.16 -3.44 12.50
C ASP A 154 -24.49 -3.26 13.99
N VAL A 155 -24.55 -2.04 14.54
CA VAL A 155 -24.82 -1.86 16.00
C VAL A 155 -26.26 -1.42 16.27
N ALA A 156 -27.23 -2.26 15.90
CA ALA A 156 -28.63 -2.11 16.31
C ALA A 156 -29.02 -2.95 17.54
N ASN A 157 -28.05 -3.48 18.31
CA ASN A 157 -28.35 -4.23 19.53
C ASN A 157 -27.43 -3.81 20.67
N GLU A 158 -27.88 -2.80 21.43
CA GLU A 158 -27.23 -2.29 22.63
C GLU A 158 -27.14 -3.38 23.71
N THR A 159 -25.93 -3.65 24.21
CA THR A 159 -25.56 -3.84 25.64
C THR A 159 -24.25 -4.62 25.77
N SER A 160 -23.10 -3.95 25.62
CA SER A 160 -21.84 -4.29 26.33
C SER A 160 -20.72 -3.35 25.87
N LEU A 161 -20.63 -2.17 26.46
CA LEU A 161 -19.45 -1.30 26.36
C LEU A 161 -18.34 -1.88 27.24
N VAL A 162 -17.44 -2.67 26.66
CA VAL A 162 -16.12 -2.94 27.24
C VAL A 162 -15.09 -2.44 26.23
N THR A 163 -14.72 -1.18 26.39
CA THR A 163 -13.69 -0.50 25.62
C THR A 163 -12.32 -0.89 26.15
N THR A 164 -11.81 -2.06 25.75
CA THR A 164 -10.37 -2.34 25.82
C THR A 164 -9.70 -1.62 24.66
N LEU A 165 -9.29 -0.38 24.90
CA LEU A 165 -8.30 0.33 24.08
C LEU A 165 -6.96 -0.40 24.21
N SER A 166 -6.76 -1.45 23.41
CA SER A 166 -5.40 -1.93 23.14
C SER A 166 -4.79 -0.99 22.12
N LEU A 167 -3.92 -0.12 22.60
CA LEU A 167 -3.10 0.81 21.82
C LEU A 167 -1.91 0.08 21.17
N GLU A 168 -2.14 -1.15 20.70
CA GLU A 168 -1.19 -1.84 19.82
C GLU A 168 -1.62 -1.52 18.39
N SER A 169 -0.65 -1.25 17.52
CA SER A 169 -0.78 -0.67 16.18
C SER A 169 -1.58 -1.52 15.17
N SER A 170 -2.79 -1.95 15.51
CA SER A 170 -3.43 -3.13 14.93
C SER A 170 -4.20 -2.83 13.64
N GLY A 171 -3.56 -2.15 12.70
CA GLY A 171 -4.10 -2.00 11.36
C GLY A 171 -3.33 -1.11 10.40
N GLY A 172 -2.43 -0.23 10.85
CA GLY A 172 -1.74 0.73 9.97
C GLY A 172 -0.58 0.16 9.16
N TRP A 173 0.00 0.97 8.28
CA TRP A 173 1.21 0.58 7.57
C TRP A 173 2.42 0.65 8.50
N TYR A 174 3.34 -0.30 8.34
CA TYR A 174 4.56 -0.31 9.16
C TYR A 174 5.34 1.00 8.99
N GLY A 175 5.72 1.62 10.11
CA GLY A 175 6.47 2.87 10.13
C GLY A 175 5.66 4.12 9.81
N ILE A 176 4.33 4.04 9.68
CA ILE A 176 3.47 5.21 9.46
C ILE A 176 2.73 5.57 10.74
N SER A 177 2.94 6.80 11.22
CA SER A 177 2.14 7.40 12.30
C SER A 177 1.29 8.53 11.74
N CYS A 178 0.07 8.65 12.27
CA CYS A 178 -0.88 9.68 11.85
C CYS A 178 -1.48 10.45 13.02
N ASP A 179 -1.98 11.66 12.73
CA ASP A 179 -2.75 12.45 13.69
C ASP A 179 -4.21 11.97 13.82
N THR A 180 -4.99 12.66 14.65
CA THR A 180 -6.42 12.37 14.88
C THR A 180 -7.30 12.60 13.66
N GLU A 181 -6.80 13.31 12.64
CA GLU A 181 -7.50 13.58 11.38
C GLU A 181 -7.12 12.54 10.29
N GLY A 182 -6.25 11.59 10.61
CA GLY A 182 -5.80 10.54 9.69
C GLY A 182 -4.79 11.03 8.65
N ARG A 183 -4.07 12.12 8.96
CA ARG A 183 -2.94 12.63 8.15
C ARG A 183 -1.63 12.07 8.67
N VAL A 184 -0.70 11.76 7.76
CA VAL A 184 0.63 11.25 8.13
C VAL A 184 1.42 12.33 8.86
N VAL A 185 1.94 12.01 10.06
CA VAL A 185 2.80 12.88 10.86
C VAL A 185 4.23 12.36 11.01
N ALA A 186 4.42 11.04 10.90
CA ALA A 186 5.75 10.46 10.91
C ALA A 186 5.87 9.30 9.92
N ILE A 187 7.05 9.22 9.29
CA ILE A 187 7.50 8.08 8.50
C ILE A 187 8.78 7.57 9.17
N GLU A 188 8.72 6.39 9.77
CA GLU A 188 9.78 5.76 10.55
C GLU A 188 10.09 4.37 9.96
N ILE A 189 10.90 4.38 8.90
CA ILE A 189 11.29 3.17 8.15
C ILE A 189 12.81 2.95 8.23
N TYR A 190 13.37 3.27 9.40
CA TYR A 190 14.78 3.03 9.74
C TYR A 190 15.11 1.53 9.72
N GLU A 191 16.37 1.20 9.41
CA GLU A 191 16.88 -0.18 9.37
C GLU A 191 16.02 -1.14 8.50
N ASN A 192 15.31 -0.64 7.47
CA ASN A 192 14.37 -1.45 6.69
C ASN A 192 14.92 -1.95 5.35
N MET A 193 16.23 -1.83 5.13
CA MET A 193 16.92 -2.22 3.88
C MET A 193 16.33 -1.51 2.65
N LEU A 194 16.02 -0.22 2.78
CA LEU A 194 15.59 0.57 1.62
C LEU A 194 16.72 0.60 0.58
N THR A 195 16.37 0.27 -0.66
CA THR A 195 17.24 0.42 -1.84
C THR A 195 16.69 1.56 -2.70
N GLY A 196 17.24 1.84 -3.88
CA GLY A 196 16.65 2.81 -4.80
C GLY A 196 16.82 4.28 -4.42
N HIS A 197 15.93 5.13 -4.93
CA HIS A 197 16.00 6.58 -4.72
C HIS A 197 14.83 7.05 -3.88
N PHE A 198 15.09 7.88 -2.87
CA PHE A 198 13.99 8.45 -2.10
C PHE A 198 13.20 9.45 -2.97
N PRO A 199 11.87 9.26 -3.14
CA PRO A 199 11.11 10.03 -4.11
C PRO A 199 10.81 11.43 -3.61
N TYR A 200 10.67 12.36 -4.54
CA TYR A 200 10.36 13.75 -4.25
C TYR A 200 8.93 13.93 -3.72
N GLU A 201 8.02 13.02 -4.08
CA GLU A 201 6.59 13.03 -3.72
C GLU A 201 6.34 13.03 -2.21
N VAL A 202 7.34 12.72 -1.37
CA VAL A 202 7.25 12.90 0.09
C VAL A 202 6.88 14.35 0.49
N VAL A 203 7.23 15.35 -0.33
CA VAL A 203 6.88 16.76 -0.06
C VAL A 203 5.38 17.02 -0.08
N LEU A 204 4.59 16.13 -0.68
CA LEU A 204 3.13 16.20 -0.69
C LEU A 204 2.53 16.01 0.70
N LEU A 205 3.28 15.34 1.59
CA LEU A 205 2.90 15.07 2.97
C LEU A 205 3.31 16.20 3.93
N ALA A 206 4.02 17.21 3.44
CA ALA A 206 4.40 18.37 4.24
C ALA A 206 3.17 19.13 4.74
N SER A 207 3.27 19.70 5.93
CA SER A 207 2.23 20.56 6.51
C SER A 207 2.13 21.92 5.80
N ASP A 208 3.27 22.56 5.55
CA ASP A 208 3.37 23.98 5.17
C ASP A 208 4.40 24.26 4.06
N GLY A 209 4.88 23.22 3.39
CA GLY A 209 5.79 23.34 2.24
C GLY A 209 5.14 23.96 1.00
N PRO A 210 5.93 24.41 -0.01
CA PRO A 210 5.40 24.96 -1.26
C PRO A 210 4.56 23.96 -2.07
N PHE A 211 4.68 22.67 -1.77
CA PHE A 211 3.90 21.57 -2.36
C PHE A 211 2.96 20.91 -1.36
N SER A 212 2.71 21.53 -0.19
CA SER A 212 1.72 21.03 0.76
C SER A 212 0.35 21.01 0.11
N THR A 213 -0.32 19.87 0.23
CA THR A 213 -1.68 19.64 -0.30
C THR A 213 -2.71 19.48 0.81
N GLY A 214 -2.28 19.54 2.07
CA GLY A 214 -3.08 19.13 3.23
C GLY A 214 -3.24 17.60 3.37
N ALA A 215 -2.57 16.80 2.52
CA ALA A 215 -2.54 15.34 2.59
C ALA A 215 -1.75 14.77 3.78
N GLY A 216 -0.89 15.59 4.37
CA GLY A 216 -0.09 15.20 5.53
C GLY A 216 0.10 16.36 6.50
N ASN A 217 0.68 16.04 7.64
CA ASN A 217 1.25 16.97 8.58
C ASN A 217 2.60 16.39 9.03
N LEU A 218 3.45 16.06 8.05
CA LEU A 218 4.70 15.34 8.27
C LEU A 218 5.68 16.18 9.11
N ASP A 219 5.91 15.73 10.33
CA ASP A 219 6.77 16.39 11.32
C ASP A 219 8.07 15.59 11.56
N LYS A 220 8.06 14.29 11.23
CA LYS A 220 9.20 13.39 11.40
C LYS A 220 9.42 12.49 10.19
N LEU A 221 10.67 12.40 9.74
CA LEU A 221 11.09 11.49 8.67
C LEU A 221 12.38 10.78 9.09
N ASP A 222 12.25 9.55 9.58
CA ASP A 222 13.36 8.72 10.02
C ASP A 222 13.66 7.63 8.98
N LEU A 223 14.78 7.84 8.27
CA LEU A 223 15.32 6.96 7.25
C LEU A 223 16.66 6.35 7.68
N PHE A 224 17.03 6.45 8.96
CA PHE A 224 18.37 6.09 9.43
C PHE A 224 18.70 4.62 9.15
N GLN A 225 20.00 4.37 8.98
CA GLN A 225 20.55 3.02 8.77
C GLN A 225 20.00 2.28 7.53
N ASN A 226 19.50 3.03 6.54
CA ASN A 226 19.28 2.52 5.19
C ASN A 226 20.51 2.83 4.32
N GLU A 227 21.57 2.05 4.50
CA GLU A 227 22.88 2.23 3.83
C GLU A 227 22.78 2.34 2.30
N PHE A 228 21.77 1.68 1.72
CA PHE A 228 21.59 1.59 0.27
C PHE A 228 20.56 2.57 -0.27
N LEU A 229 20.02 3.47 0.55
CA LEU A 229 19.13 4.52 0.05
C LEU A 229 19.97 5.64 -0.58
N SER A 230 19.63 6.00 -1.81
CA SER A 230 20.26 7.11 -2.52
C SER A 230 19.31 8.31 -2.63
N ASN A 231 19.88 9.51 -2.65
CA ASN A 231 19.20 10.75 -3.04
C ASN A 231 19.68 11.28 -4.40
N ASN A 232 20.43 10.51 -5.19
CA ASN A 232 21.12 10.96 -6.42
C ASN A 232 22.04 12.18 -6.21
N GLY A 233 22.53 12.39 -4.98
CA GLY A 233 23.26 13.60 -4.61
C GLY A 233 22.38 14.85 -4.53
N ASP A 234 21.06 14.71 -4.60
CA ASP A 234 20.08 15.80 -4.51
C ASP A 234 19.24 15.70 -3.23
N SER A 235 19.57 16.55 -2.26
CA SER A 235 18.77 16.75 -1.04
C SER A 235 17.91 18.02 -1.10
N SER A 236 17.75 18.64 -2.27
CA SER A 236 17.01 19.92 -2.38
C SER A 236 15.56 19.79 -1.92
N TRP A 237 14.96 18.62 -2.10
CA TRP A 237 13.59 18.31 -1.68
C TRP A 237 13.35 18.46 -0.18
N ILE A 238 14.38 18.26 0.65
CA ILE A 238 14.30 18.44 2.10
C ILE A 238 13.89 19.88 2.44
N SER A 239 14.36 20.87 1.67
CA SER A 239 14.00 22.28 1.87
C SER A 239 12.52 22.59 1.60
N TYR A 240 11.81 21.68 0.96
CA TYR A 240 10.39 21.80 0.64
C TYR A 240 9.46 21.07 1.60
N LEU A 241 9.99 20.32 2.58
CA LEU A 241 9.17 19.65 3.59
C LEU A 241 8.49 20.61 4.59
N GLY A 242 8.81 21.90 4.51
CA GLY A 242 8.22 22.92 5.38
C GLY A 242 8.98 23.11 6.67
N SER A 243 8.39 23.88 7.59
CA SER A 243 9.05 24.31 8.83
C SER A 243 8.87 23.35 10.00
N ASN A 244 7.94 22.40 9.88
CA ASN A 244 7.58 21.49 10.96
C ASN A 244 8.48 20.25 11.10
N ILE A 245 9.34 19.95 10.12
CA ILE A 245 10.28 18.81 10.23
C ILE A 245 11.28 19.08 11.36
N SER A 246 11.16 18.31 12.44
CA SER A 246 11.99 18.50 13.64
C SER A 246 13.23 17.60 13.67
N GLU A 247 13.21 16.45 12.98
CA GLU A 247 14.25 15.43 13.06
C GLU A 247 14.45 14.72 11.71
N PHE A 248 15.73 14.51 11.35
CA PHE A 248 16.20 13.63 10.28
C PHE A 248 17.05 12.54 10.89
#